data_AF-A0A940Z8H1-F1
#
_entry.id   AF-A0A940Z8H1-F1
#
_cell.length_a   1.000
_cell.length_b   1.000
_cell.length_c   1.000
_cell.angle_alpha   90.00
_cell.angle_beta   90.00
_cell.angle_gamma   90.00
#
_symmetry.space_group_name_H-M   'P 1'
#
loop_
_entity.id
_entity.type
_entity.pdbx_description
1 polymer ?
#
loop_
_entity_poly.entity_id
_entity_poly.type
_entity_poly.pdbx_seq_one_letter_code
_entity_poly.pdbx_strand_id
1 'polypeptide(L)' 'MRLAGIEKGGYYPYPPHMAEATASWFIPLPAGTRGRLLDPCAGEGEIASLLGNLLNCETWGCELFPYRAEK' A
#
# COMPACT_ATOMS: atom_id res chain seq x y z
N MET A 1 -1.88 -18.31 12.06
CA MET A 1 -2.21 -18.22 10.62
C MET A 1 -2.64 -19.61 10.14
N ARG A 2 -3.62 -19.74 9.23
CA ARG A 2 -4.02 -21.06 8.68
C ARG A 2 -2.94 -21.59 7.72
N LEU A 3 -2.86 -22.91 7.48
CA LEU A 3 -1.84 -23.54 6.63
C LEU A 3 -1.71 -22.87 5.25
N ALA A 4 -2.84 -22.66 4.56
CA ALA A 4 -2.86 -21.98 3.26
C ALA A 4 -2.33 -20.53 3.30
N GLY A 5 -2.45 -19.85 4.45
CA GLY A 5 -1.88 -18.51 4.64
C GLY A 5 -0.37 -18.54 4.87
N ILE A 6 0.12 -19.58 5.56
CA ILE A 6 1.56 -19.78 5.78
C ILE A 6 2.25 -20.11 4.45
N GLU A 7 1.65 -20.98 3.63
CA GLU A 7 2.16 -21.34 2.30
C GLU A 7 2.37 -20.11 1.40
N LYS A 8 1.44 -19.14 1.46
CA LYS A 8 1.51 -17.87 0.72
C LYS A 8 2.41 -16.82 1.39
N GLY A 9 3.02 -17.11 2.54
CA GLY A 9 3.76 -16.13 3.34
C GLY A 9 2.91 -14.92 3.74
N GLY A 10 1.60 -15.13 3.93
CA GLY A 10 0.64 -14.06 4.21
C GLY A 10 0.40 -13.06 3.07
N TYR A 11 0.94 -13.30 1.87
CA TYR A 11 0.87 -12.35 0.76
C TYR A 11 -0.40 -12.54 -0.07
N TYR A 12 -1.17 -11.46 -0.17
CA TYR A 12 -2.36 -11.34 -0.99
C TYR A 12 -2.31 -9.98 -1.68
N PRO A 13 -2.00 -9.92 -2.99
CA PRO A 13 -1.83 -8.65 -3.68
C PRO A 13 -3.15 -7.87 -3.67
N TYR A 14 -3.04 -6.56 -3.42
CA TYR A 14 -4.18 -5.67 -3.48
C TYR A 14 -4.64 -5.53 -4.94
N PRO A 15 -5.94 -5.66 -5.26
CA PRO A 15 -6.43 -5.53 -6.63
C PRO A 15 -6.24 -4.09 -7.15
N PRO A 16 -5.37 -3.83 -8.15
CA PRO A 16 -5.01 -2.45 -8.52
C PRO A 16 -6.20 -1.59 -8.99
N HIS A 17 -7.20 -2.22 -9.63
CA HIS A 17 -8.42 -1.54 -10.09
C HIS A 17 -9.27 -0.94 -8.96
N MET A 18 -9.01 -1.29 -7.70
CA MET A 18 -9.72 -0.75 -6.53
C MET A 18 -9.01 0.46 -5.90
N ALA A 19 -7.85 0.88 -6.42
CA ALA A 19 -7.07 1.97 -5.84
C ALA A 19 -7.84 3.31 -5.83
N GLU A 20 -8.51 3.66 -6.92
CA GLU A 20 -9.34 4.88 -6.99
C GLU A 20 -10.52 4.84 -6.00
N ALA A 21 -11.20 3.69 -5.92
CA ALA A 21 -12.27 3.48 -4.96
C ALA A 21 -11.78 3.65 -3.52
N THR A 22 -10.58 3.13 -3.21
CA THR A 22 -9.96 3.30 -1.89
C THR A 22 -9.54 4.74 -1.62
N ALA A 23 -8.94 5.41 -2.60
CA ALA A 23 -8.56 6.82 -2.50
C ALA A 23 -9.78 7.71 -2.20
N SER A 24 -10.96 7.39 -2.76
CA SER A 24 -12.20 8.12 -2.53
C SER A 24 -12.68 8.14 -1.06
N TRP A 25 -12.17 7.23 -0.22
CA TRP A 25 -12.51 7.17 1.20
C TRP A 25 -11.68 8.13 2.06
N PHE A 26 -10.63 8.74 1.50
CA PHE A 26 -9.78 9.70 2.20
C PHE A 26 -10.26 11.12 1.96
N ILE A 27 -10.10 11.97 2.98
CA ILE A 27 -10.33 13.41 2.83
C ILE A 27 -9.13 14.00 2.05
N PRO A 28 -9.37 14.71 0.94
CA PRO A 28 -8.29 15.38 0.21
C PRO A 28 -7.52 16.34 1.10
N LEU A 29 -6.20 16.34 0.96
CA LEU A 29 -5.35 17.26 1.70
C LEU A 29 -5.55 18.71 1.20
N PRO A 30 -5.34 19.72 2.05
CA PRO A 30 -5.36 21.10 1.62
C PRO A 30 -4.40 21.35 0.44
N ALA A 31 -4.81 22.20 -0.49
CA ALA A 31 -3.99 22.54 -1.65
C ALA A 31 -2.60 23.01 -1.24
N GLY A 32 -1.56 22.50 -1.92
CA GLY A 32 -0.16 22.83 -1.64
C GLY A 32 0.47 22.05 -0.48
N THR A 33 -0.25 21.12 0.16
CA THR A 33 0.31 20.21 1.17
C THR A 33 0.58 18.83 0.59
N ARG A 34 1.60 18.14 1.14
CA ARG A 34 1.92 16.75 0.81
C ARG A 34 1.75 15.89 2.05
N GLY A 35 0.99 14.80 1.94
CA GLY A 35 0.73 13.89 3.05
C GLY A 35 1.86 12.89 3.26
N ARG A 36 1.71 12.07 4.31
CA ARG A 36 2.51 10.85 4.50
C ARG A 36 1.59 9.65 4.63
N LEU A 37 1.85 8.62 3.85
CA LEU A 37 1.13 7.35 3.85
C LEU A 37 2.06 6.26 4.35
N LEU A 38 1.62 5.48 5.33
CA LEU A 38 2.32 4.30 5.82
C LEU A 38 1.51 3.05 5.46
N ASP A 39 2.12 2.13 4.72
CA ASP A 39 1.62 0.78 4.54
C ASP A 39 2.42 -0.19 5.45
N PRO A 40 1.83 -0.67 6.55
CA PRO A 40 2.54 -1.56 7.48
C PRO A 40 2.71 -2.99 6.95
N CYS A 41 2.08 -3.34 5.82
CA CYS A 41 2.15 -4.65 5.17
C CYS A 41 2.26 -4.47 3.65
N ALA A 42 3.32 -3.78 3.24
CA ALA A 42 3.45 -3.21 1.91
C ALA A 42 3.51 -4.25 0.79
N GLY A 43 3.88 -5.51 1.07
CA GLY A 43 4.13 -6.47 0.01
C GLY A 43 5.24 -5.95 -0.91
N GLU A 44 4.91 -5.75 -2.19
CA GLU A 44 5.82 -5.14 -3.18
C GLU A 44 5.61 -3.63 -3.33
N GLY A 45 4.81 -3.00 -2.47
CA GLY A 45 4.59 -1.54 -2.43
C GLY A 45 3.62 -0.98 -3.46
N GLU A 46 3.01 -1.81 -4.31
CA GLU A 46 2.16 -1.38 -5.44
C GLU A 46 1.01 -0.45 -5.01
N ILE A 47 0.22 -0.85 -3.99
CA ILE A 47 -0.91 -0.04 -3.54
C ILE A 47 -0.47 1.24 -2.82
N ALA A 48 0.62 1.18 -2.04
CA ALA A 48 1.18 2.36 -1.39
C ALA A 48 1.59 3.40 -2.45
N SER A 49 2.25 2.96 -3.53
CA SER A 49 2.63 3.83 -4.65
C SER A 49 1.41 4.43 -5.36
N LEU A 50 0.40 3.61 -5.70
CA LEU A 50 -0.83 4.06 -6.35
C LEU A 50 -1.58 5.10 -5.49
N LEU A 51 -1.80 4.80 -4.21
CA LEU A 51 -2.45 5.73 -3.29
C LEU A 51 -1.60 6.97 -3.02
N GLY A 52 -0.27 6.82 -2.95
CA GLY A 52 0.67 7.94 -2.83
C GLY A 52 0.49 8.96 -3.94
N ASN A 53 0.37 8.49 -5.18
CA ASN A 53 0.12 9.35 -6.34
C ASN A 53 -1.29 9.96 -6.30
N LEU A 54 -2.32 9.16 -6.03
CA LEU A 54 -3.72 9.62 -6.01
C LEU A 54 -4.01 10.65 -4.91
N LEU A 55 -3.37 10.50 -3.74
CA LEU A 55 -3.62 11.31 -2.54
C LEU A 55 -2.57 12.41 -2.33
N ASN A 56 -1.59 12.55 -3.23
CA ASN A 56 -0.43 13.44 -3.07
C ASN A 56 0.31 13.22 -1.74
N CYS A 57 0.74 11.98 -1.51
CA CYS A 57 1.45 11.56 -0.31
C CYS A 57 2.88 11.10 -0.63
N GLU A 58 3.78 11.30 0.32
CA GLU A 58 5.02 10.53 0.44
C GLU A 58 4.73 9.20 1.12
N THR A 59 5.26 8.10 0.58
CA THR A 59 4.88 6.75 0.99
C THR A 59 6.01 6.06 1.73
N TRP A 60 5.65 5.36 2.80
CA TRP A 60 6.53 4.51 3.60
C TRP A 60 5.92 3.13 3.69
N GLY A 61 6.74 2.09 3.60
CA GLY A 61 6.29 0.70 3.62
C GLY A 61 7.09 -0.14 4.61
N CYS A 62 6.42 -1.05 5.29
CA CYS A 62 7.04 -2.15 6.02
C CYS A 62 6.65 -3.47 5.36
N GLU A 63 7.62 -4.31 5.07
CA GLU A 63 7.40 -5.65 4.53
C GLU A 63 8.31 -6.65 5.26
N LEU A 64 7.74 -7.81 5.61
CA LEU A 64 8.43 -8.83 6.40
C LEU A 64 9.46 -9.60 5.57
N PHE A 65 9.21 -9.81 4.27
CA PHE A 65 10.04 -10.64 3.41
C PHE A 65 10.95 -9.79 2.53
N PRO A 66 12.29 -9.90 2.67
CA PRO A 66 13.25 -9.03 1.98
C PRO A 66 13.06 -8.99 0.45
N TYR A 67 12.82 -10.14 -0.18
CA TYR A 67 12.67 -10.22 -1.64
C TYR A 67 11.47 -9.43 -2.20
N ARG A 68 10.46 -9.13 -1.35
CA ARG A 68 9.35 -8.22 -1.71
C ARG A 68 9.65 -6.78 -1.33
N ALA A 69 10.32 -6.56 -0.20
CA ALA A 69 10.71 -5.23 0.27
C ALA A 69 11.72 -4.53 -0.67
N GLU A 70 12.49 -5.28 -1.45
CA GLU A 70 13.48 -4.79 -2.42
C GLU A 70 12.88 -4.41 -3.79
N LYS A 71 11.57 -4.62 -4.00
CA LYS A 71 10.85 -4.24 -5.24
C LYS A 71 10.59 -2.75 -5.29
#